data_AF-A0A7X5I801-F1
#
_entry.id   AF-A0A7X5I801-F1
#
_cell.length_a   1.000
_cell.length_b   1.000
_cell.length_c   1.000
_cell.angle_alpha   90.00
_cell.angle_beta   90.00
_cell.angle_gamma   90.00
#
_symmetry.space_group_name_H-M   'P 1'
#
loop_
_entity.id
_entity.type
_entity.pdbx_description
1 polymer ?
#
loop_
_entity_poly.entity_id
_entity_poly.type
_entity_poly.pdbx_seq_one_letter_code
_entity_poly.pdbx_strand_id
1 'polypeptide(L)' 'MKRIKYLRQERGLSQRALGERARVDASYICNAESRGLKLYPSQEGRIAEALGWEGDPAELFEEIEVR' A
#
# COMPACT_ATOMS: atom_id res chain seq x y z
N MET A 1 -3.36 10.49 6.63
CA MET A 1 -3.65 9.59 5.48
C MET A 1 -2.63 8.47 5.54
N LYS A 2 -2.96 7.24 5.14
CA LYS A 2 -1.97 6.15 5.16
C LYS A 2 -0.83 6.31 4.16
N ARG A 3 0.38 5.94 4.55
CA ARG A 3 1.60 6.02 3.72
C ARG A 3 1.45 5.30 2.37
N ILE A 4 0.84 4.10 2.35
CA ILE A 4 0.53 3.34 1.13
C ILE A 4 -0.28 4.16 0.12
N LYS A 5 -1.29 4.90 0.60
CA LYS A 5 -2.15 5.74 -0.25
C LYS A 5 -1.34 6.88 -0.87
N TYR A 6 -0.57 7.58 -0.05
CA TYR A 6 0.30 8.66 -0.50
C TYR A 6 1.30 8.16 -1.56
N LEU A 7 2.06 7.13 -1.23
CA LEU A 7 3.07 6.53 -2.11
C LEU A 7 2.49 6.00 -3.43
N ARG A 8 1.30 5.41 -3.39
CA ARG A 8 0.60 4.97 -4.60
C ARG A 8 0.23 6.16 -5.49
N GLN A 9 -0.29 7.24 -4.90
CA GLN A 9 -0.69 8.46 -5.62
C GLN A 9 0.52 9.20 -6.20
N GLU A 10 1.60 9.36 -5.44
CA GLU A 10 2.87 9.94 -5.89
C GLU A 10 3.45 9.19 -7.12
N ARG A 11 3.24 7.88 -7.19
CA ARG A 11 3.67 7.04 -8.33
C ARG A 11 2.65 6.97 -9.47
N GLY A 12 1.56 7.74 -9.40
CA GLY A 12 0.52 7.76 -10.43
C GLY A 12 -0.25 6.45 -10.57
N LEU A 13 -0.32 5.62 -9.52
CA LEU A 13 -0.94 4.29 -9.59
C LEU A 13 -2.39 4.31 -9.12
N SER A 14 -3.26 3.61 -9.86
CA SER A 14 -4.56 3.22 -9.33
C SER A 14 -4.41 2.08 -8.32
N GLN A 15 -5.41 1.87 -7.46
CA GLN A 15 -5.42 0.72 -6.54
C GLN A 15 -5.35 -0.61 -7.30
N ARG A 16 -6.01 -0.69 -8.46
CA ARG A 16 -5.93 -1.84 -9.36
C ARG A 16 -4.52 -2.06 -9.90
N ALA A 17 -3.85 -1.01 -10.38
CA ALA A 17 -2.49 -1.12 -10.90
C ALA A 17 -1.49 -1.56 -9.81
N LEU A 18 -1.63 -1.04 -8.58
CA LEU A 18 -0.81 -1.51 -7.45
C LEU A 18 -1.12 -2.97 -7.13
N GLY A 19 -2.39 -3.35 -7.09
CA GLY A 19 -2.81 -4.72 -6.84
C GLY A 19 -2.26 -5.72 -7.86
N GLU A 20 -2.32 -5.38 -9.15
CA GLU A 20 -1.76 -6.20 -10.23
C GLU A 20 -0.24 -6.41 -10.06
N ARG A 21 0.51 -5.35 -9.74
CA ARG A 21 1.97 -5.45 -9.52
C ARG A 21 2.33 -6.24 -8.28
N ALA A 22 1.62 -6.01 -7.17
CA ALA A 22 1.84 -6.71 -5.91
C ALA A 22 1.23 -8.12 -5.88
N ARG A 23 0.44 -8.50 -6.89
CA ARG A 23 -0.42 -9.69 -6.90
C ARG A 23 -1.38 -9.74 -5.70
N VAL A 24 -1.90 -8.58 -5.30
CA VAL A 24 -2.87 -8.41 -4.19
C VAL A 24 -4.16 -7.86 -4.78
N ASP A 25 -5.31 -8.37 -4.34
CA ASP A 25 -6.59 -7.90 -4.85
C ASP A 25 -6.79 -6.39 -4.57
N ALA A 26 -7.32 -5.66 -5.55
CA ALA A 26 -7.51 -4.22 -5.43
C ALA A 26 -8.43 -3.83 -4.27
N SER A 27 -9.38 -4.69 -3.89
CA SER A 27 -10.25 -4.48 -2.72
C SER A 27 -9.48 -4.55 -1.40
N TYR A 28 -8.41 -5.35 -1.34
CA TYR A 28 -7.54 -5.43 -0.16
C TYR A 28 -6.72 -4.15 -0.02
N ILE A 29 -6.20 -3.62 -1.13
CA ILE A 29 -5.55 -2.30 -1.16
C ILE A 29 -6.53 -1.20 -0.71
N CYS A 30 -7.74 -1.17 -1.26
CA CYS A 30 -8.76 -0.19 -0.90
C CYS A 30 -9.14 -0.25 0.60
N ASN A 31 -9.37 -1.45 1.13
CA ASN A 31 -9.68 -1.67 2.54
C ASN A 31 -8.48 -1.35 3.45
N ALA A 32 -7.26 -1.63 3.03
CA ALA A 32 -6.06 -1.27 3.77
C ALA A 32 -5.91 0.26 3.86
N GLU A 33 -6.16 0.98 2.76
CA GLU A 33 -6.10 2.45 2.68
C GLU A 33 -7.19 3.14 3.50
N SER A 34 -8.42 2.61 3.48
CA SER A 34 -9.61 3.36 3.93
C SER A 34 -10.27 2.80 5.18
N ARG A 35 -10.09 1.50 5.47
CA ARG A 35 -10.81 0.78 6.54
C ARG A 35 -9.90 0.14 7.58
N GLY A 36 -8.59 0.32 7.46
CA GLY A 36 -7.65 -0.23 8.45
C GLY A 36 -7.45 -1.74 8.35
N LEU A 37 -7.79 -2.38 7.22
CA LEU A 37 -7.54 -3.81 7.03
C LEU A 37 -6.05 -4.12 7.24
N LYS A 38 -5.77 -5.05 8.16
CA LYS A 38 -4.43 -5.63 8.35
C LYS A 38 -4.18 -6.68 7.29
N LEU A 39 -3.06 -6.57 6.59
CA LEU A 39 -2.65 -7.53 5.59
C LEU A 39 -1.70 -8.55 6.21
N TYR A 40 -1.53 -9.69 5.55
CA TYR A 40 -0.49 -10.64 5.94
C TYR A 40 0.89 -10.06 5.61
N PRO A 41 1.96 -10.35 6.38
CA PRO A 41 3.31 -9.84 6.10
C PRO A 41 3.80 -10.12 4.68
N SER A 42 3.39 -11.25 4.09
CA SER A 42 3.71 -11.59 2.69
C SER A 42 2.99 -10.71 1.66
N GLN A 43 1.82 -10.15 1.99
CA GLN A 43 1.14 -9.15 1.16
C GLN A 43 1.80 -7.78 1.33
N GLU A 44 2.14 -7.40 2.58
CA GLU A 44 2.84 -6.15 2.89
C GLU A 44 4.17 -6.07 2.14
N GLY A 45 4.99 -7.13 2.19
CA GLY A 45 6.27 -7.19 1.48
C GLY A 45 6.14 -7.05 -0.04
N ARG A 46 5.13 -7.69 -0.66
CA ARG A 46 4.88 -7.54 -2.11
C ARG A 46 4.40 -6.15 -2.49
N ILE A 47 3.63 -5.50 -1.62
CA ILE A 47 3.21 -4.11 -1.82
C ILE A 47 4.40 -3.17 -1.68
N ALA A 48 5.29 -3.41 -0.71
CA ALA A 48 6.53 -2.65 -0.55
C ALA A 48 7.42 -2.77 -1.79
N GLU A 49 7.65 -3.99 -2.28
CA GLU A 49 8.40 -4.24 -3.50
C GLU A 49 7.76 -3.54 -4.72
N ALA A 50 6.44 -3.65 -4.90
CA ALA A 50 5.70 -3.03 -6.00
C ALA A 50 5.73 -1.48 -5.96
N LEU A 51 5.94 -0.91 -4.79
CA LEU A 51 6.16 0.52 -4.60
C LEU A 51 7.66 0.87 -4.63
N GLY A 52 8.59 -0.07 -4.58
CA GLY A 52 10.01 0.24 -4.36
C GLY A 52 10.23 0.95 -3.01
N TRP A 53 9.56 0.45 -1.97
CA TRP A 53 9.76 0.88 -0.59
C TRP A 53 10.85 0.03 0.05
N GLU A 54 11.87 0.67 0.63
CA GLU A 54 13.04 0.01 1.21
C GLU A 54 12.99 -0.11 2.75
N GLY A 55 12.01 0.53 3.41
CA GLY A 55 11.80 0.41 4.85
C GLY A 55 11.02 -0.84 5.25
N ASP A 56 10.59 -0.92 6.51
CA ASP A 56 9.71 -2.00 6.97
C ASP A 56 8.37 -1.94 6.20
N PRO A 57 7.92 -3.03 5.54
CA PRO A 57 6.62 -3.06 4.87
C PRO A 57 5.44 -2.68 5.75
N ALA A 58 5.49 -2.95 7.05
CA ALA A 58 4.42 -2.61 8.00
C ALA A 58 4.21 -1.09 8.10
N GLU A 59 5.28 -0.29 7.93
CA GLU A 59 5.21 1.17 7.96
C GLU A 59 4.29 1.71 6.85
N LEU A 60 4.10 1.00 5.74
CA LEU A 60 3.20 1.44 4.67
C LEU A 60 1.75 1.64 5.15
N PHE A 61 1.35 0.99 6.24
CA PHE A 61 -0.03 1.00 6.72
C PHE A 61 -0.29 1.98 7.87
N GLU A 62 0.73 2.71 8.29
CA GLU A 62 0.65 3.77 9.29
C GLU A 62 0.09 5.08 8.70
N GLU A 63 -0.49 5.91 9.57
CA GLU A 63 -0.90 7.26 9.22
C GLU A 63 0.31 8.19 9.11
N ILE A 64 0.31 9.01 8.07
CA ILE A 64 1.27 10.10 7.88
C ILE A 64 0.56 11.45 7.81
N GLU A 65 1.26 12.48 8.24
CA GLU A 65 0.91 13.88 8.00
C GLU A 65 1.50 14.28 6.64
N VAL A 66 0.63 14.73 5.74
CA VAL A 66 1.04 15.33 4.47
C VAL A 66 0.81 16.83 4.61
N ARG A 67 1.87 17.62 4.44
CA ARG A 67 1.83 19.08 4.50
C ARG A 67 1.50 19.69 3.15
#